data_AF-B2A125-F1
#
_entry.id   AF-B2A125-F1
#
_cell.length_a   1.000
_cell.length_b   1.000
_cell.length_c   1.000
_cell.angle_alpha   90.00
_cell.angle_beta   90.00
_cell.angle_gamma   90.00
#
_symmetry.space_group_name_H-M   'P 1'
#
loop_
_entity.id
_entity.type
_entity.pdbx_description
1 polymer ?
#
loop_
_entity_poly.entity_id
_entity_poly.type
_entity_poly.pdbx_seq_one_letter_code
_entity_poly.pdbx_strand_id
1 'polypeptide(L)'
;MRILTLLLNIFIVITGFIGCTEDVEEISDDKIINLEQVETAIENEGLDISIIEETSPEEISISHDTFQIPKQEEVSVSHEAYQINEGKEKIYIYEFDTIKERKEYFPDNLGGFSVEGDESTRYSSYATKNVAIIYELTDVSGTEILETTTKLGEAVFYNMHETKNKKFQGEGDYWDINFDMEFFEYQWEDEKGDKNLEFFGYYNFELEYLDQDPEEVSEIALEYSFHEHYGSGSSASTKDGSSILEDESFYNTGGHIDKPIEKEKIKTTVKWFDKEEEIDLKEIN
;
A
#
# COMPACT_ATOMS: atom_id res chain seq x y z
N MET A 1 62.83 -30.21 -38.92
CA MET A 1 62.24 -29.34 -37.90
C MET A 1 61.06 -28.63 -38.55
N ARG A 2 59.89 -29.26 -38.49
CA ARG A 2 58.62 -28.82 -39.10
C ARG A 2 57.54 -28.91 -38.03
N ILE A 3 56.73 -27.87 -37.99
CA ILE A 3 55.54 -27.63 -37.18
C ILE A 3 54.54 -28.77 -37.38
N LEU A 4 53.95 -29.29 -36.31
CA LEU A 4 52.61 -29.85 -36.36
C LEU A 4 51.90 -29.70 -35.01
N THR A 5 50.93 -28.80 -35.04
CA THR A 5 49.87 -28.49 -34.09
C THR A 5 49.04 -29.72 -33.76
N LEU A 6 48.72 -29.97 -32.48
CA LEU A 6 47.58 -30.83 -32.13
C LEU A 6 46.72 -30.18 -31.05
N LEU A 7 45.42 -30.18 -31.35
CA LEU A 7 44.33 -29.41 -30.79
C LEU A 7 43.95 -29.84 -29.37
N LEU A 8 43.71 -28.84 -28.53
CA LEU A 8 43.09 -28.94 -27.22
C LEU A 8 41.55 -28.92 -27.40
N ASN A 9 40.88 -30.06 -27.21
CA ASN A 9 39.42 -30.14 -27.14
C ASN A 9 38.99 -29.83 -25.70
N ILE A 10 38.56 -28.59 -25.44
CA ILE A 10 37.76 -28.26 -24.25
C ILE A 10 36.31 -28.18 -24.72
N PHE A 11 35.54 -29.18 -24.33
CA PHE A 11 34.08 -29.19 -24.44
C PHE A 11 33.54 -28.33 -23.28
N ILE A 12 33.19 -27.07 -23.55
CA ILE A 12 32.37 -26.28 -22.62
C ILE A 12 30.92 -26.53 -23.01
N VAL A 13 30.23 -27.36 -22.21
CA VAL A 13 28.78 -27.49 -22.28
C VAL A 13 28.22 -26.27 -21.55
N ILE A 14 27.86 -25.24 -22.30
CA ILE A 14 27.02 -24.15 -21.81
C ILE A 14 25.59 -24.66 -21.81
N THR A 15 25.14 -25.23 -20.70
CA THR A 15 23.71 -25.39 -20.44
C THR A 15 23.16 -24.00 -20.10
N GLY A 16 22.75 -23.28 -21.14
CA GLY A 16 21.90 -22.11 -20.99
C GLY A 16 20.54 -22.59 -20.49
N PHE A 17 20.30 -22.41 -19.19
CA PHE A 17 18.94 -22.29 -18.68
C PHE A 17 18.39 -20.98 -19.25
N ILE A 18 17.76 -21.10 -20.43
CA ILE A 18 16.76 -20.14 -20.88
C ILE A 18 15.54 -20.47 -20.03
N GLY A 19 15.53 -19.96 -18.80
CA GLY A 19 14.29 -19.80 -18.07
C GLY A 19 13.46 -18.82 -18.90
N CYS A 20 12.27 -19.24 -19.31
CA CYS A 20 11.24 -18.34 -19.79
C CYS A 20 10.97 -17.36 -18.65
N THR A 21 11.64 -16.20 -18.66
CA THR A 21 11.04 -15.00 -18.10
C THR A 21 9.87 -14.72 -19.02
N GLU A 22 8.67 -15.06 -18.54
CA GLU A 22 7.45 -14.48 -19.11
C GLU A 22 7.69 -12.99 -19.29
N ASP A 23 7.23 -12.47 -20.43
CA ASP A 23 7.27 -11.05 -20.75
C ASP A 23 6.55 -10.32 -19.61
N VAL A 24 7.32 -9.88 -18.61
CA VAL A 24 6.87 -8.86 -17.66
C VAL A 24 6.60 -7.67 -18.56
N GLU A 25 5.31 -7.41 -18.81
CA GLU A 25 4.86 -6.17 -19.43
C GLU A 25 5.71 -5.07 -18.84
N GLU A 26 6.40 -4.33 -19.71
CA GLU A 26 7.23 -3.20 -19.35
C GLU A 26 6.29 -2.22 -18.64
N ILE A 27 6.21 -2.33 -17.30
CA ILE A 27 5.29 -1.57 -16.46
C ILE A 27 5.64 -0.11 -16.74
N SER A 28 4.72 0.56 -17.42
CA SER A 28 4.80 1.93 -17.92
C SER A 28 5.74 2.81 -17.09
N ASP A 29 6.79 3.31 -17.75
CA ASP A 29 7.69 4.38 -17.32
C ASP A 29 7.03 5.41 -16.40
N ASP A 30 7.67 5.69 -15.26
CA ASP A 30 7.74 6.97 -14.53
C ASP A 30 6.63 7.99 -14.83
N LYS A 31 5.35 7.60 -14.77
CA LYS A 31 4.26 8.55 -15.03
C LYS A 31 4.11 9.44 -13.81
N ILE A 32 4.94 10.47 -13.77
CA ILE A 32 4.88 11.60 -12.86
C ILE A 32 3.51 12.26 -12.95
N ILE A 33 3.04 12.71 -11.80
CA ILE A 33 1.75 13.32 -11.57
C ILE A 33 2.01 14.81 -11.38
N ASN A 34 1.21 15.63 -12.05
CA ASN A 34 1.26 17.08 -11.88
C ASN A 34 0.19 17.56 -10.89
N LEU A 35 0.32 18.80 -10.44
CA LEU A 35 -0.60 19.41 -9.48
C LEU A 35 -2.09 19.32 -9.88
N GLU A 36 -2.44 19.59 -11.14
CA GLU A 36 -3.84 19.53 -11.63
C GLU A 36 -4.46 18.13 -11.45
N GLN A 37 -3.66 17.07 -11.65
CA GLN A 37 -4.10 15.69 -11.42
C GLN A 37 -4.29 15.40 -9.93
N VAL A 38 -3.44 15.96 -9.06
CA VAL A 38 -3.58 15.84 -7.60
C VAL A 38 -4.85 16.55 -7.13
N GLU A 39 -5.08 17.77 -7.59
CA GLU A 39 -6.28 18.55 -7.28
C GLU A 39 -7.54 17.78 -7.69
N THR A 40 -7.60 17.32 -8.93
CA THR A 40 -8.73 16.54 -9.46
C THR A 40 -8.98 15.27 -8.64
N ALA A 41 -7.91 14.56 -8.24
CA ALA A 41 -8.02 13.35 -7.44
C ALA A 41 -8.59 13.61 -6.04
N ILE A 42 -8.22 14.73 -5.41
CA ILE A 42 -8.75 15.16 -4.11
C ILE A 42 -10.22 15.58 -4.23
N GLU A 43 -10.56 16.37 -5.24
CA GLU A 43 -11.93 16.83 -5.49
C GLU A 43 -12.89 15.67 -5.80
N ASN A 44 -12.42 14.63 -6.49
CA ASN A 44 -13.22 13.43 -6.79
C ASN A 44 -13.67 12.68 -5.52
N GLU A 45 -12.91 12.76 -4.43
CA GLU A 45 -13.29 12.19 -3.12
C GLU A 45 -14.20 13.14 -2.30
N GLY A 46 -14.64 14.25 -2.91
CA GLY A 46 -15.55 15.20 -2.29
C GLY A 46 -14.88 16.12 -1.27
N LEU A 47 -13.58 16.39 -1.44
CA LEU A 47 -12.87 17.45 -0.74
C LEU A 47 -12.73 18.65 -1.68
N ASP A 48 -13.53 19.70 -1.46
CA ASP A 48 -13.36 20.95 -2.21
C ASP A 48 -12.07 21.62 -1.74
N ILE A 49 -11.18 21.99 -2.67
CA ILE A 49 -9.93 22.68 -2.33
C ILE A 49 -9.84 24.04 -3.02
N SER A 50 -9.20 24.99 -2.35
CA SER A 50 -8.95 26.30 -2.94
C SER A 50 -7.57 26.82 -2.56
N ILE A 51 -6.86 27.37 -3.55
CA ILE A 51 -5.52 27.92 -3.36
C ILE A 51 -5.57 29.08 -2.37
N ILE A 52 -4.63 29.09 -1.42
CA ILE A 52 -4.44 30.16 -0.45
C ILE A 52 -3.03 30.77 -0.56
N GLU A 53 -2.93 32.07 -0.32
CA GLU A 53 -1.63 32.76 -0.26
C GLU A 53 -0.98 32.53 1.11
N GLU A 54 -0.46 31.32 1.33
CA GLU A 54 0.32 30.96 2.50
C GLU A 54 1.66 30.31 2.11
N THR A 55 2.70 30.65 2.85
CA THR A 55 3.98 29.96 2.75
C THR A 55 3.86 28.64 3.48
N SER A 56 4.28 27.56 2.84
CA SER A 56 4.42 26.28 3.52
C SER A 56 5.30 26.40 4.78
N PRO A 57 5.04 25.64 5.86
CA PRO A 57 5.92 25.60 7.02
C PRO A 57 7.39 25.34 6.60
N GLU A 58 8.26 26.31 6.89
CA GLU A 58 9.68 26.27 6.50
C GLU A 58 10.49 25.19 7.21
N GLU A 59 9.98 24.68 8.34
CA GLU A 59 10.58 23.58 9.11
C GLU A 59 9.46 22.68 9.64
N ILE A 60 9.49 21.42 9.24
CA ILE A 60 8.70 20.35 9.86
C ILE A 60 9.65 19.54 10.75
N SER A 61 9.29 19.32 12.01
CA SER A 61 10.04 18.43 12.90
C SER A 61 9.28 17.14 13.07
N ILE A 62 9.99 16.03 13.24
CA ILE A 62 9.41 14.72 13.42
C ILE A 62 10.10 14.10 14.62
N SER A 63 9.28 13.61 15.56
CA SER A 63 9.59 13.53 16.99
C SER A 63 10.84 12.75 17.45
N HIS A 64 11.62 12.09 16.58
CA HIS A 64 12.89 11.44 16.96
C HIS A 64 14.01 11.52 15.89
N ASP A 65 13.73 12.08 14.72
CA ASP A 65 14.69 12.40 13.65
C ASP A 65 14.21 13.68 12.97
N THR A 66 15.03 14.74 12.95
CA THR A 66 14.64 16.02 12.35
C THR A 66 14.61 15.87 10.83
N PHE A 67 13.43 15.68 10.25
CA PHE A 67 13.27 15.67 8.79
C PHE A 67 13.08 17.11 8.32
N GLN A 68 14.17 17.77 7.93
CA GLN A 68 14.04 19.08 7.31
C GLN A 68 13.37 18.89 5.96
N ILE A 69 12.11 19.34 5.82
CA ILE A 69 11.61 19.70 4.51
C ILE A 69 12.60 20.74 4.01
N PRO A 70 13.32 20.43 2.93
CA PRO A 70 14.42 21.28 2.51
C PRO A 70 13.85 22.65 2.14
N LYS A 71 14.57 23.70 2.50
CA LYS A 71 14.14 25.07 2.18
C LYS A 71 13.98 25.17 0.66
N GLN A 72 13.00 25.94 0.20
CA GLN A 72 12.74 26.16 -1.23
C GLN A 72 13.98 26.67 -2.00
N GLU A 73 14.99 27.21 -1.29
CA GLU A 73 16.27 27.64 -1.86
C GLU A 73 17.27 26.48 -2.11
N GLU A 74 17.07 25.31 -1.52
CA GLU A 74 17.96 24.14 -1.62
C GLU A 74 17.49 23.12 -2.66
N VAL A 75 16.21 23.16 -3.04
CA VAL A 75 15.57 22.16 -3.91
C VAL A 75 14.51 22.83 -4.78
N SER A 76 14.41 22.42 -6.03
CA SER A 76 13.43 22.93 -6.99
C SER A 76 12.04 22.32 -6.76
N VAL A 77 11.54 22.35 -5.52
CA VAL A 77 10.21 21.82 -5.21
C VAL A 77 9.19 22.94 -5.36
N SER A 78 8.29 22.80 -6.33
CA SER A 78 7.08 23.63 -6.37
C SER A 78 6.13 23.14 -5.29
N HIS A 79 5.60 24.06 -4.50
CA HIS A 79 4.54 23.76 -3.56
C HIS A 79 3.41 24.76 -3.68
N GLU A 80 2.20 24.29 -3.44
CA GLU A 80 1.01 25.11 -3.32
C GLU A 80 0.27 24.76 -2.03
N ALA A 81 -0.26 25.79 -1.38
CA ALA A 81 -1.06 25.66 -0.17
C ALA A 81 -2.54 25.77 -0.54
N TYR A 82 -3.35 24.85 0.00
CA TYR A 82 -4.78 24.83 -0.22
C TYR A 82 -5.52 24.80 1.11
N GLN A 83 -6.64 25.48 1.13
CA GLN A 83 -7.66 25.31 2.15
C GLN A 83 -8.63 24.21 1.72
N ILE A 84 -8.90 23.27 2.64
CA ILE A 84 -9.92 22.24 2.44
C ILE A 84 -11.26 22.80 2.90
N ASN A 85 -12.24 22.75 1.99
CA ASN A 85 -13.58 23.29 2.14
C ASN A 85 -13.55 24.78 2.56
N GLU A 86 -14.66 25.32 3.09
CA GLU A 86 -14.67 26.64 3.76
C GLU A 86 -14.07 26.57 5.20
N GLY A 87 -13.32 25.50 5.52
CA GLY A 87 -12.86 25.13 6.85
C GLY A 87 -11.55 25.79 7.29
N LYS A 88 -10.95 25.33 8.39
CA LYS A 88 -9.60 25.77 8.82
C LYS A 88 -8.50 24.80 8.41
N GLU A 89 -8.89 23.68 7.83
CA GLU A 89 -8.01 22.61 7.40
C GLU A 89 -7.21 23.05 6.18
N LYS A 90 -5.94 22.68 6.16
CA LYS A 90 -5.01 23.05 5.10
C LYS A 90 -4.22 21.85 4.63
N ILE A 91 -3.93 21.81 3.34
CA ILE A 91 -2.95 20.90 2.76
C ILE A 91 -1.88 21.69 2.03
N TYR A 92 -0.68 21.15 2.06
CA TYR A 92 0.46 21.62 1.28
C TYR A 92 0.83 20.49 0.32
N ILE A 93 0.76 20.77 -0.99
CA ILE A 93 1.08 19.81 -2.04
C ILE A 93 2.44 20.18 -2.59
N TYR A 94 3.36 19.23 -2.60
CA TYR A 94 4.72 19.36 -3.09
C TYR A 94 4.87 18.50 -4.34
N GLU A 95 5.19 19.12 -5.47
CA GLU A 95 5.49 18.45 -6.72
C GLU A 95 7.00 18.46 -6.97
N PHE A 96 7.57 17.28 -7.11
CA PHE A 96 8.99 17.04 -7.39
C PHE A 96 9.19 16.68 -8.86
N ASP A 97 10.39 16.88 -9.39
CA ASP A 97 10.69 16.53 -10.79
C ASP A 97 10.68 15.00 -10.99
N THR A 98 11.00 14.23 -9.93
CA THR A 98 11.10 12.77 -9.99
C THR A 98 10.63 12.10 -8.69
N ILE A 99 10.24 10.82 -8.81
CA ILE A 99 9.92 9.96 -7.65
C ILE A 99 11.11 9.85 -6.70
N LYS A 100 12.31 9.72 -7.27
CA LYS A 100 13.58 9.65 -6.55
C LYS A 100 13.80 10.88 -5.68
N GLU A 101 13.69 12.08 -6.25
CA GLU A 101 13.85 13.33 -5.51
C GLU A 101 12.84 13.40 -4.36
N ARG A 102 11.58 13.05 -4.61
CA ARG A 102 10.58 12.98 -3.54
C ARG A 102 10.97 11.99 -2.43
N LYS A 103 11.50 10.81 -2.76
CA LYS A 103 11.95 9.81 -1.77
C LYS A 103 13.09 10.32 -0.87
N GLU A 104 13.98 11.14 -1.41
CA GLU A 104 15.10 11.73 -0.66
C GLU A 104 14.61 12.71 0.41
N TYR A 105 13.55 13.47 0.12
CA TYR A 105 13.02 14.53 0.99
C TYR A 105 11.76 14.17 1.76
N PHE A 106 11.03 13.14 1.32
CA PHE A 106 9.81 12.65 1.97
C PHE A 106 9.76 11.13 1.82
N PRO A 107 10.41 10.34 2.69
CA PRO A 107 10.29 8.89 2.64
C PRO A 107 8.87 8.44 2.98
N ASP A 108 8.47 7.23 2.57
CA ASP A 108 7.08 6.76 2.72
C ASP A 108 6.68 6.47 4.19
N ASN A 109 7.66 6.46 5.11
CA ASN A 109 7.46 6.14 6.53
C ASN A 109 7.23 7.38 7.41
N LEU A 110 6.86 8.52 6.82
CA LEU A 110 6.53 9.73 7.56
C LEU A 110 5.11 9.61 8.15
N GLY A 111 4.98 8.82 9.22
CA GLY A 111 3.75 8.80 10.03
C GLY A 111 3.40 10.19 10.59
N GLY A 112 2.34 10.30 11.40
CA GLY A 112 1.94 11.58 11.97
C GLY A 112 3.06 12.27 12.75
N PHE A 113 3.26 13.57 12.50
CA PHE A 113 4.38 14.34 13.06
C PHE A 113 3.97 15.72 13.60
N SER A 114 4.89 16.41 14.29
CA SER A 114 4.66 17.68 14.99
C SER A 114 5.86 18.61 14.87
N VAL A 115 5.64 19.87 14.49
CA VAL A 115 6.71 20.86 14.28
C VAL A 115 7.44 21.20 15.59
N GLU A 116 8.76 21.42 15.51
CA GLU A 116 9.57 21.78 16.68
C GLU A 116 9.20 23.20 17.13
N GLY A 117 8.81 23.33 18.40
CA GLY A 117 8.32 24.59 18.96
C GLY A 117 6.81 24.78 18.87
N ASP A 118 6.08 23.87 18.21
CA ASP A 118 4.61 23.84 18.21
C ASP A 118 4.10 22.40 18.38
N GLU A 119 3.96 21.98 19.65
CA GLU A 119 3.39 20.69 20.02
C GLU A 119 1.87 20.60 19.77
N SER A 120 1.22 21.71 19.43
CA SER A 120 -0.23 21.76 19.23
C SER A 120 -0.65 21.42 17.81
N THR A 121 0.18 21.75 16.83
CA THR A 121 -0.08 21.44 15.43
C THR A 121 0.45 20.07 15.08
N ARG A 122 -0.45 19.19 14.62
CA ARG A 122 -0.11 17.86 14.13
C ARG A 122 -0.26 17.83 12.62
N TYR A 123 0.45 16.91 12.00
CA TYR A 123 0.38 16.73 10.56
C TYR A 123 0.19 15.26 10.23
N SER A 124 -0.54 15.00 9.14
CA SER A 124 -0.51 13.72 8.44
C SER A 124 0.19 13.93 7.11
N SER A 125 0.90 12.90 6.62
CA SER A 125 1.50 12.95 5.29
C SER A 125 1.01 11.82 4.43
N TYR A 126 0.95 12.11 3.14
CA TYR A 126 0.67 11.16 2.09
C TYR A 126 1.70 11.38 0.98
N ALA A 127 2.04 10.32 0.27
CA ALA A 127 2.95 10.40 -0.85
C ALA A 127 2.47 9.50 -1.97
N THR A 128 2.70 9.94 -3.20
CA THR A 128 2.43 9.18 -4.41
C THR A 128 3.42 9.59 -5.47
N LYS A 129 4.19 8.64 -6.01
CA LYS A 129 5.17 8.90 -7.07
C LYS A 129 6.08 10.11 -6.73
N ASN A 130 5.98 11.21 -7.49
CA ASN A 130 6.75 12.45 -7.34
C ASN A 130 6.02 13.52 -6.52
N VAL A 131 4.95 13.19 -5.81
CA VAL A 131 4.16 14.16 -5.04
C VAL A 131 4.15 13.76 -3.56
N ALA A 132 4.24 14.77 -2.69
CA ALA A 132 3.97 14.65 -1.28
C ALA A 132 2.85 15.62 -0.88
N ILE A 133 1.93 15.17 -0.02
CA ILE A 133 0.80 15.95 0.49
C ILE A 133 0.93 16.00 2.01
N ILE A 134 0.97 17.19 2.57
CA ILE A 134 1.05 17.41 4.01
C ILE A 134 -0.25 18.05 4.48
N TYR A 135 -0.98 17.33 5.31
CA TYR A 135 -2.27 17.76 5.87
C TYR A 135 -2.06 18.28 7.30
N GLU A 136 -2.39 19.56 7.50
CA GLU A 136 -2.33 20.24 8.79
C GLU A 136 -3.57 19.94 9.63
N LEU A 137 -3.38 19.19 10.71
CA LEU A 137 -4.40 18.84 11.67
C LEU A 137 -4.57 20.01 12.65
N THR A 138 -5.44 20.94 12.28
CA THR A 138 -5.82 22.06 13.15
C THR A 138 -6.86 21.64 14.20
N ASP A 139 -7.33 22.58 15.02
CA ASP A 139 -8.25 22.44 16.17
C ASP A 139 -9.70 22.01 15.76
N VAL A 140 -9.81 21.00 14.89
CA VAL A 140 -11.04 20.37 14.37
C VAL A 140 -11.39 19.11 15.18
N SER A 141 -12.63 18.65 15.07
CA SER A 141 -13.06 17.46 15.81
C SER A 141 -12.37 16.20 15.29
N GLY A 142 -12.17 15.21 16.16
CA GLY A 142 -11.52 13.94 15.75
C GLY A 142 -12.27 13.18 14.66
N THR A 143 -13.58 13.40 14.52
CA THR A 143 -14.39 12.80 13.44
C THR A 143 -14.12 13.47 12.09
N GLU A 144 -14.04 14.80 12.05
CA GLU A 144 -13.70 15.53 10.82
C GLU A 144 -12.29 15.19 10.35
N ILE A 145 -11.32 15.15 11.27
CA ILE A 145 -9.95 14.71 10.96
C ILE A 145 -9.95 13.33 10.32
N LEU A 146 -10.70 12.39 10.88
CA LEU A 146 -10.77 11.02 10.38
C LEU A 146 -11.40 10.97 8.98
N GLU A 147 -12.48 11.72 8.74
CA GLU A 147 -13.13 11.80 7.43
C GLU A 147 -12.19 12.38 6.37
N THR A 148 -11.55 13.54 6.64
CA THR A 148 -10.59 14.16 5.73
C THR A 148 -9.39 13.26 5.46
N THR A 149 -8.83 12.63 6.50
CA THR A 149 -7.72 11.69 6.38
C THR A 149 -8.09 10.47 5.52
N THR A 150 -9.30 9.94 5.70
CA THR A 150 -9.80 8.81 4.91
C THR A 150 -9.91 9.19 3.44
N LYS A 151 -10.57 10.32 3.13
CA LYS A 151 -10.71 10.82 1.75
C LYS A 151 -9.38 11.13 1.08
N LEU A 152 -8.42 11.73 1.80
CA LEU A 152 -7.07 11.96 1.26
C LEU A 152 -6.35 10.64 0.97
N GLY A 153 -6.46 9.66 1.87
CA GLY A 153 -5.92 8.32 1.65
C GLY A 153 -6.54 7.64 0.43
N GLU A 154 -7.87 7.71 0.27
CA GLU A 154 -8.60 7.20 -0.88
C GLU A 154 -8.20 7.91 -2.18
N ALA A 155 -8.08 9.24 -2.17
CA ALA A 155 -7.63 10.02 -3.32
C ALA A 155 -6.23 9.58 -3.77
N VAL A 156 -5.31 9.43 -2.82
CA VAL A 156 -3.94 8.99 -3.10
C VAL A 156 -3.94 7.56 -3.64
N PHE A 157 -4.62 6.63 -2.97
CA PHE A 157 -4.60 5.22 -3.34
C PHE A 157 -5.36 4.94 -4.65
N TYR A 158 -6.63 5.34 -4.76
CA TYR A 158 -7.48 4.99 -5.89
C TYR A 158 -7.35 5.93 -7.09
N ASN A 159 -7.06 7.22 -6.89
CA ASN A 159 -7.08 8.22 -7.97
C ASN A 159 -5.70 8.66 -8.45
N MET A 160 -4.66 8.59 -7.61
CA MET A 160 -3.30 9.00 -7.99
C MET A 160 -2.42 7.80 -8.38
N HIS A 161 -2.74 6.59 -7.93
CA HIS A 161 -2.13 5.36 -8.42
C HIS A 161 -2.99 4.64 -9.45
N GLU A 162 -2.34 3.82 -10.27
CA GLU A 162 -3.02 2.87 -11.15
C GLU A 162 -3.36 1.63 -10.32
N THR A 163 -4.45 1.71 -9.56
CA THR A 163 -4.91 0.60 -8.71
C THR A 163 -5.34 -0.59 -9.56
N LYS A 164 -4.87 -1.76 -9.16
CA LYS A 164 -5.13 -3.07 -9.74
C LYS A 164 -5.83 -3.93 -8.69
N ASN A 165 -6.67 -4.84 -9.16
CA ASN A 165 -7.42 -5.73 -8.30
C ASN A 165 -7.07 -7.19 -8.62
N LYS A 166 -6.95 -8.01 -7.59
CA LYS A 166 -6.87 -9.47 -7.68
C LYS A 166 -7.92 -10.09 -6.78
N LYS A 167 -8.50 -11.18 -7.26
CA LYS A 167 -9.50 -11.94 -6.54
C LYS A 167 -9.07 -13.39 -6.48
N PHE A 168 -9.22 -14.01 -5.34
CA PHE A 168 -8.97 -15.43 -5.15
C PHE A 168 -10.17 -16.06 -4.45
N GLN A 169 -10.51 -17.28 -4.84
CA GLN A 169 -11.60 -18.03 -4.22
C GLN A 169 -11.19 -19.47 -3.94
N GLY A 170 -11.72 -20.03 -2.86
CA GLY A 170 -11.63 -21.45 -2.56
C GLY A 170 -12.73 -21.90 -1.60
N GLU A 171 -13.26 -23.09 -1.85
CA GLU A 171 -14.33 -23.71 -1.08
C GLU A 171 -13.78 -24.98 -0.39
N GLY A 172 -14.10 -25.13 0.88
CA GLY A 172 -13.88 -26.31 1.70
C GLY A 172 -15.19 -27.02 2.05
N ASP A 173 -15.12 -27.97 2.97
CA ASP A 173 -16.26 -28.67 3.56
C ASP A 173 -17.09 -27.75 4.48
N TYR A 174 -16.45 -26.79 5.17
CA TYR A 174 -17.12 -25.91 6.14
C TYR A 174 -17.07 -24.42 5.80
N TRP A 175 -16.17 -24.00 4.92
CA TRP A 175 -15.97 -22.58 4.60
C TRP A 175 -15.88 -22.36 3.09
N ASP A 176 -16.58 -21.35 2.58
CA ASP A 176 -16.23 -20.70 1.32
C ASP A 176 -15.45 -19.41 1.64
N ILE A 177 -14.36 -19.17 0.91
CA ILE A 177 -13.47 -18.04 1.17
C ILE A 177 -13.29 -17.23 -0.11
N ASN A 178 -13.67 -15.97 -0.04
CA ASN A 178 -13.31 -14.94 -0.99
C ASN A 178 -12.17 -14.10 -0.44
N PHE A 179 -11.13 -13.90 -1.24
CA PHE A 179 -10.03 -13.00 -0.94
C PHE A 179 -9.94 -11.96 -2.05
N ASP A 180 -10.15 -10.71 -1.68
CA ASP A 180 -10.04 -9.55 -2.56
C ASP A 180 -8.81 -8.74 -2.16
N MET A 181 -8.03 -8.34 -3.14
CA MET A 181 -6.89 -7.45 -2.96
C MET A 181 -6.94 -6.33 -3.97
N GLU A 182 -6.82 -5.10 -3.48
CA GLU A 182 -6.63 -3.90 -4.29
C GLU A 182 -5.24 -3.38 -3.98
N PHE A 183 -4.45 -3.07 -5.00
CA PHE A 183 -3.05 -2.70 -4.83
C PHE A 183 -2.57 -1.80 -5.94
N PHE A 184 -1.51 -1.04 -5.68
CA PHE A 184 -0.71 -0.42 -6.72
C PHE A 184 0.71 -0.96 -6.70
N GLU A 185 1.35 -0.87 -7.85
CA GLU A 185 2.78 -1.12 -7.96
C GLU A 185 3.37 -0.24 -9.05
N TYR A 186 4.59 0.23 -8.87
CA TYR A 186 5.34 0.93 -9.92
C TYR A 186 6.85 0.81 -9.68
N GLN A 187 7.60 0.86 -10.78
CA GLN A 187 9.06 0.90 -10.71
C GLN A 187 9.56 2.34 -10.62
N TRP A 188 10.72 2.53 -10.00
CA TRP A 188 11.45 3.81 -10.00
C TRP A 188 12.95 3.56 -9.91
N GLU A 189 13.76 4.51 -10.40
CA GLU A 189 15.22 4.39 -10.43
C GLU A 189 15.88 5.25 -9.33
N ASP A 190 16.85 4.70 -8.60
CA ASP A 190 17.59 5.42 -7.56
C ASP A 190 18.84 6.17 -8.09
N GLU A 191 19.64 6.77 -7.21
CA GLU A 191 20.89 7.46 -7.57
C GLU A 191 21.91 6.61 -8.33
N LYS A 192 21.88 5.29 -8.15
CA LYS A 192 22.86 4.36 -8.73
C LYS A 192 22.37 3.76 -10.05
N GLY A 193 21.14 4.06 -10.45
CA GLY A 193 20.48 3.42 -11.57
C GLY A 193 19.85 2.07 -11.22
N ASP A 194 19.71 1.76 -9.93
CA ASP A 194 19.07 0.51 -9.50
C ASP A 194 17.54 0.66 -9.61
N LYS A 195 16.89 -0.31 -10.25
CA LYS A 195 15.42 -0.37 -10.34
C LYS A 195 14.84 -0.84 -9.03
N ASN A 196 13.98 -0.03 -8.45
CA ASN A 196 13.24 -0.31 -7.23
C ASN A 196 11.76 -0.53 -7.57
N LEU A 197 11.07 -1.31 -6.74
CA LEU A 197 9.63 -1.53 -6.82
C LEU A 197 8.97 -0.89 -5.61
N GLU A 198 8.00 -0.02 -5.86
CA GLU A 198 7.03 0.36 -4.85
C GLU A 198 5.82 -0.57 -4.97
N PHE A 199 5.34 -1.08 -3.85
CA PHE A 199 4.13 -1.88 -3.78
C PHE A 199 3.40 -1.59 -2.48
N PHE A 200 2.09 -1.40 -2.58
CA PHE A 200 1.21 -1.36 -1.43
C PHE A 200 -0.18 -1.80 -1.82
N GLY A 201 -0.86 -2.53 -0.94
CA GLY A 201 -2.23 -2.96 -1.18
C GLY A 201 -3.02 -3.17 0.09
N TYR A 202 -4.33 -3.11 -0.07
CA TYR A 202 -5.31 -3.55 0.91
C TYR A 202 -5.84 -4.90 0.51
N TYR A 203 -6.16 -5.74 1.48
CA TYR A 203 -6.84 -7.00 1.23
C TYR A 203 -7.97 -7.23 2.23
N ASN A 204 -8.96 -7.98 1.80
CA ASN A 204 -10.05 -8.47 2.60
C ASN A 204 -10.26 -9.97 2.35
N PHE A 205 -10.41 -10.73 3.42
CA PHE A 205 -10.96 -12.07 3.41
C PHE A 205 -12.42 -12.00 3.88
N GLU A 206 -13.32 -12.52 3.06
CA GLU A 206 -14.71 -12.80 3.41
C GLU A 206 -14.84 -14.32 3.50
N LEU A 207 -15.26 -14.80 4.66
CA LEU A 207 -15.46 -16.22 4.94
C LEU A 207 -16.96 -16.46 5.15
N GLU A 208 -17.54 -17.40 4.38
CA GLU A 208 -18.91 -17.87 4.56
C GLU A 208 -18.89 -19.27 5.20
N TYR A 209 -19.53 -19.42 6.35
CA TYR A 209 -19.69 -20.70 7.02
C TYR A 209 -20.82 -21.51 6.37
N LEU A 210 -20.52 -22.72 5.91
CA LEU A 210 -21.40 -23.53 5.07
C LEU A 210 -22.26 -24.54 5.86
N ASP A 211 -22.00 -24.73 7.15
CA ASP A 211 -22.72 -25.69 7.99
C ASP A 211 -23.99 -25.08 8.64
N GLN A 212 -24.87 -25.94 9.16
CA GLN A 212 -26.20 -25.54 9.66
C GLN A 212 -26.20 -24.94 11.08
N ASP A 213 -25.08 -25.00 11.80
CA ASP A 213 -24.97 -24.61 13.20
C ASP A 213 -23.97 -23.43 13.40
N PRO A 214 -24.23 -22.23 12.86
CA PRO A 214 -23.32 -21.07 12.94
C PRO A 214 -23.24 -20.45 14.35
N GLU A 215 -24.21 -20.76 15.22
CA GLU A 215 -24.17 -20.36 16.64
C GLU A 215 -22.96 -20.99 17.36
N GLU A 216 -22.47 -22.11 16.85
CA GLU A 216 -21.24 -22.75 17.27
C GLU A 216 -20.00 -22.12 16.63
N VAL A 217 -19.96 -20.82 16.30
CA VAL A 217 -18.72 -20.16 15.83
C VAL A 217 -18.36 -18.96 16.69
N SER A 218 -17.80 -19.18 17.87
CA SER A 218 -17.50 -18.10 18.84
C SER A 218 -16.04 -17.63 18.82
N GLU A 219 -15.17 -18.39 18.15
CA GLU A 219 -13.78 -18.04 17.88
C GLU A 219 -13.39 -18.49 16.48
N ILE A 220 -12.56 -17.69 15.82
CA ILE A 220 -12.00 -18.00 14.52
C ILE A 220 -10.57 -17.49 14.43
N ALA A 221 -9.70 -18.28 13.82
CA ALA A 221 -8.36 -17.87 13.43
C ALA A 221 -8.12 -18.24 11.97
N LEU A 222 -7.58 -17.28 11.22
CA LEU A 222 -7.23 -17.40 9.82
C LEU A 222 -5.72 -17.34 9.69
N GLU A 223 -5.10 -18.36 9.11
CA GLU A 223 -3.68 -18.38 8.78
C GLU A 223 -3.54 -18.45 7.25
N TYR A 224 -2.66 -17.63 6.68
CA TYR A 224 -2.43 -17.59 5.23
C TYR A 224 -0.99 -17.22 4.92
N SER A 225 -0.56 -17.51 3.69
CA SER A 225 0.83 -17.30 3.28
C SER A 225 0.93 -16.82 1.84
N PHE A 226 1.20 -15.53 1.66
CA PHE A 226 1.42 -14.91 0.35
C PHE A 226 2.80 -15.23 -0.25
N HIS A 227 3.79 -15.60 0.58
CA HIS A 227 5.18 -15.90 0.17
C HIS A 227 5.66 -17.25 0.73
N GLU A 228 6.68 -17.89 0.17
CA GLU A 228 7.11 -19.24 0.61
C GLU A 228 7.54 -19.33 2.08
N HIS A 229 7.94 -18.23 2.70
CA HIS A 229 8.55 -18.21 4.04
C HIS A 229 7.88 -17.29 5.06
N TYR A 230 6.73 -16.70 4.71
CA TYR A 230 5.98 -15.81 5.59
C TYR A 230 4.54 -16.29 5.71
N GLY A 231 4.13 -16.57 6.96
CA GLY A 231 2.75 -16.79 7.34
C GLY A 231 2.23 -15.57 8.10
N SER A 232 1.05 -15.11 7.73
CA SER A 232 0.29 -14.07 8.41
C SER A 232 -1.00 -14.68 8.94
N GLY A 233 -1.61 -14.04 9.93
CA GLY A 233 -2.89 -14.50 10.40
C GLY A 233 -3.63 -13.47 11.23
N SER A 234 -4.94 -13.67 11.33
CA SER A 234 -5.84 -12.93 12.19
C SER A 234 -6.59 -13.89 13.09
N SER A 235 -7.00 -13.42 14.26
CA SER A 235 -7.82 -14.22 15.18
C SER A 235 -8.79 -13.31 15.91
N ALA A 236 -10.01 -13.79 16.10
CA ALA A 236 -11.02 -13.06 16.85
C ALA A 236 -11.89 -14.04 17.65
N SER A 237 -12.41 -13.55 18.79
CA SER A 237 -13.23 -14.35 19.71
C SER A 237 -14.20 -13.46 20.48
N THR A 238 -15.40 -13.95 20.77
CA THR A 238 -16.34 -13.27 21.67
C THR A 238 -16.08 -13.64 23.14
N LYS A 239 -16.36 -12.71 24.06
CA LYS A 239 -16.11 -12.95 25.51
C LYS A 239 -17.20 -13.79 26.18
N ASP A 240 -18.41 -13.74 25.65
CA ASP A 240 -19.59 -14.41 26.19
C ASP A 240 -19.87 -15.75 25.49
N GLY A 241 -19.06 -16.12 24.49
CA GLY A 241 -19.22 -17.35 23.71
C GLY A 241 -20.35 -17.28 22.69
N SER A 242 -20.88 -16.08 22.41
CA SER A 242 -21.78 -15.86 21.28
C SER A 242 -21.05 -16.03 19.94
N SER A 243 -21.81 -16.27 18.86
CA SER A 243 -21.21 -16.38 17.53
C SER A 243 -20.53 -15.08 17.13
N ILE A 244 -19.37 -15.20 16.47
CA ILE A 244 -18.61 -14.11 15.87
C ILE A 244 -19.06 -13.82 14.43
N LEU A 245 -19.92 -14.67 13.87
CA LEU A 245 -20.40 -14.52 12.50
C LEU A 245 -21.43 -13.38 12.42
N GLU A 246 -21.22 -12.52 11.42
CA GLU A 246 -22.17 -11.53 10.96
C GLU A 246 -23.22 -12.19 10.06
N ASP A 247 -24.45 -11.69 10.10
CA ASP A 247 -25.58 -12.24 9.32
C ASP A 247 -25.68 -13.78 9.37
N GLU A 248 -25.38 -14.33 10.54
CA GLU A 248 -25.43 -15.77 10.86
C GLU A 248 -24.48 -16.66 10.04
N SER A 249 -23.59 -16.12 9.22
CA SER A 249 -22.74 -16.94 8.32
C SER A 249 -21.41 -16.33 7.92
N PHE A 250 -21.23 -15.02 8.02
CA PHE A 250 -20.07 -14.34 7.45
C PHE A 250 -19.06 -13.91 8.50
N TYR A 251 -17.78 -14.00 8.17
CA TYR A 251 -16.70 -13.37 8.92
C TYR A 251 -15.78 -12.61 7.97
N ASN A 252 -15.53 -11.34 8.28
CA ASN A 252 -14.67 -10.46 7.49
C ASN A 252 -13.40 -10.11 8.26
N THR A 253 -12.26 -10.19 7.58
CA THR A 253 -10.97 -9.75 8.13
C THR A 253 -10.08 -9.22 7.02
N GLY A 254 -9.47 -8.07 7.24
CA GLY A 254 -8.64 -7.42 6.23
C GLY A 254 -7.37 -6.83 6.82
N GLY A 255 -6.53 -6.32 5.94
CA GLY A 255 -5.26 -5.73 6.31
C GLY A 255 -4.61 -5.00 5.15
N HIS A 256 -3.31 -4.73 5.31
CA HIS A 256 -2.46 -4.16 4.28
C HIS A 256 -1.28 -5.09 4.00
N ILE A 257 -0.74 -4.99 2.79
CA ILE A 257 0.40 -5.76 2.33
C ILE A 257 1.37 -4.82 1.60
N ASP A 258 2.66 -4.97 1.89
CA ASP A 258 3.75 -4.13 1.38
C ASP A 258 4.63 -4.85 0.34
N LYS A 259 4.21 -6.04 -0.10
CA LYS A 259 4.90 -6.86 -1.09
C LYS A 259 3.95 -7.55 -2.06
N PRO A 260 4.31 -7.69 -3.35
CA PRO A 260 3.50 -8.40 -4.32
C PRO A 260 3.24 -9.85 -3.93
N ILE A 261 2.02 -10.34 -4.21
CA ILE A 261 1.73 -11.78 -4.09
C ILE A 261 2.44 -12.51 -5.23
N GLU A 262 3.41 -13.36 -4.87
CA GLU A 262 4.22 -14.13 -5.82
C GLU A 262 3.58 -15.48 -6.22
N LYS A 263 2.50 -15.88 -5.54
CA LYS A 263 1.87 -17.19 -5.72
C LYS A 263 0.60 -17.10 -6.54
N GLU A 264 0.42 -18.05 -7.46
CA GLU A 264 -0.85 -18.32 -8.15
C GLU A 264 -1.94 -18.90 -7.22
N LYS A 265 -1.52 -19.38 -6.03
CA LYS A 265 -2.40 -19.99 -5.03
C LYS A 265 -2.03 -19.53 -3.63
N ILE A 266 -3.05 -19.21 -2.85
CA ILE A 266 -2.91 -18.85 -1.44
C ILE A 266 -3.41 -20.04 -0.64
N LYS A 267 -2.51 -20.68 0.10
CA LYS A 267 -2.91 -21.70 1.07
C LYS A 267 -3.40 -20.99 2.32
N THR A 268 -4.64 -21.28 2.69
CA THR A 268 -5.32 -20.70 3.84
C THR A 268 -5.73 -21.81 4.80
N THR A 269 -5.64 -21.55 6.10
CA THR A 269 -6.10 -22.44 7.15
C THR A 269 -7.08 -21.69 8.04
N VAL A 270 -8.31 -22.20 8.15
CA VAL A 270 -9.33 -21.69 9.06
C VAL A 270 -9.36 -22.59 10.29
N LYS A 271 -9.31 -22.01 11.48
CA LYS A 271 -9.41 -22.72 12.76
C LYS A 271 -10.56 -22.14 13.57
N TRP A 272 -11.40 -23.00 14.11
CA TRP A 272 -12.51 -22.62 14.98
C TRP A 272 -12.76 -23.75 15.98
N PHE A 273 -12.83 -23.45 17.28
CA PHE A 273 -12.82 -24.45 18.36
C PHE A 273 -11.66 -25.45 18.22
N ASP A 274 -11.99 -26.74 18.17
CA ASP A 274 -11.09 -27.87 17.97
C ASP A 274 -11.07 -28.35 16.51
N LYS A 275 -11.63 -27.57 15.57
CA LYS A 275 -11.64 -27.88 14.13
C LYS A 275 -10.65 -27.00 13.39
N GLU A 276 -10.07 -27.57 12.34
CA GLU A 276 -9.25 -26.86 11.38
C GLU A 276 -9.57 -27.36 9.97
N GLU A 277 -9.44 -26.46 9.00
CA GLU A 277 -9.63 -26.75 7.60
C GLU A 277 -8.59 -25.99 6.76
N GLU A 278 -7.95 -26.69 5.82
CA GLU A 278 -7.03 -26.09 4.86
C GLU A 278 -7.71 -25.94 3.50
N ILE A 279 -7.67 -24.74 2.93
CA ILE A 279 -8.31 -24.39 1.67
C ILE A 279 -7.27 -23.74 0.76
N ASP A 280 -7.18 -24.22 -0.48
CA ASP A 280 -6.35 -23.62 -1.53
C ASP A 280 -7.18 -22.59 -2.30
N LEU A 281 -6.89 -21.30 -2.10
CA LEU A 281 -7.49 -20.22 -2.87
C LEU A 281 -6.78 -20.08 -4.21
N LYS A 282 -7.55 -19.93 -5.29
CA LYS A 282 -7.03 -19.76 -6.66
C LYS A 282 -7.47 -18.42 -7.22
N GLU A 283 -6.59 -17.76 -7.96
CA GLU A 283 -6.91 -16.52 -8.65
C GLU A 283 -8.08 -16.73 -9.62
N ILE A 284 -9.06 -15.82 -9.58
CA ILE A 284 -10.21 -15.77 -10.48
C ILE A 284 -10.13 -14.49 -11.31
N ASN A 285 -10.46 -14.60 -12.61
CA ASN A 285 -10.49 -13.47 -13.54
C ASN A 285 -11.90 -12.91 -13.70
#